data_AF-A0A1H9WRT6-F1
#
_entry.id   AF-A0A1H9WRT6-F1
#
_cell.length_a   1.000
_cell.length_b   1.000
_cell.length_c   1.000
_cell.angle_alpha   90.00
_cell.angle_beta   90.00
_cell.angle_gamma   90.00
#
_symmetry.space_group_name_H-M   'P 1'
#
loop_
_entity.id
_entity.type
_entity.pdbx_description
1 polymer ?
#
loop_
_entity_poly.entity_id
_entity_poly.type
_entity_poly.pdbx_seq_one_letter_code
_entity_poly.pdbx_strand_id
1 'polypeptide(L)' 'MKYTELTEKELDEVVKKYIEYYNTVEDCCFTYEKAYKRIHQVIK' A
#
# COMPACT_ATOMS: atom_id res chain seq x y z
N MET A 1 20.67 0.35 3.72
CA MET A 1 19.19 0.26 3.85
C MET A 1 18.85 -1.22 3.99
N LYS A 2 18.12 -1.62 5.04
CA LYS A 2 17.60 -2.99 5.18
C LYS A 2 16.20 -2.99 4.57
N TYR A 3 16.01 -3.76 3.52
CA TYR A 3 14.71 -4.00 2.89
C TYR A 3 14.34 -5.46 3.19
N THR A 4 13.12 -5.66 3.64
CA THR A 4 12.54 -6.98 3.90
C THR A 4 11.52 -7.25 2.81
N GLU A 5 11.46 -8.49 2.32
CA GLU A 5 10.40 -8.89 1.39
C GLU A 5 9.03 -8.67 2.00
N LEU A 6 8.14 -8.03 1.25
CA LEU A 6 6.78 -7.82 1.69
C LEU A 6 6.03 -9.15 1.61
N THR A 7 5.55 -9.62 2.75
CA THR A 7 4.71 -10.81 2.82
C THR A 7 3.23 -10.42 2.80
N GLU A 8 2.34 -11.36 2.44
CA GLU A 8 0.88 -11.10 2.46
C GLU A 8 0.36 -10.64 3.84
N LYS A 9 1.04 -11.01 4.93
CA LYS A 9 0.70 -10.56 6.28
C LYS A 9 0.94 -9.06 6.48
N GLU A 10 1.99 -8.54 5.87
CA GLU A 10 2.38 -7.13 5.94
C GLU A 10 1.67 -6.27 4.87
N LEU A 11 1.11 -6.93 3.84
CA LEU A 11 0.44 -6.27 2.72
C LEU A 11 -0.74 -5.40 3.18
N ASP A 12 -1.57 -5.89 4.10
CA ASP A 12 -2.71 -5.13 4.63
C ASP A 12 -2.26 -3.82 5.31
N GLU A 13 -1.21 -3.90 6.12
CA GLU A 13 -0.68 -2.73 6.84
C GLU A 13 -0.07 -1.72 5.87
N VAL A 14 0.66 -2.19 4.85
CA VAL A 14 1.23 -1.32 3.82
C VAL A 14 0.14 -0.66 2.98
N VAL A 15 -0.93 -1.38 2.64
CA VAL A 15 -2.08 -0.82 1.92
C VAL A 15 -2.75 0.29 2.71
N LYS A 16 -2.93 0.11 4.02
CA LYS A 16 -3.48 1.16 4.89
C LYS A 16 -2.58 2.40 4.95
N LYS A 17 -1.28 2.22 5.17
CA LYS A 17 -0.30 3.33 5.18
C LYS A 17 -0.24 4.06 3.84
N TYR A 18 -0.32 3.31 2.73
CA TYR A 18 -0.36 3.87 1.40
C TYR A 18 -1.59 4.77 1.22
N ILE A 19 -2.78 4.27 1.55
CA ILE A 19 -4.02 5.04 1.44
C ILE A 19 -3.99 6.27 2.34
N GLU A 20 -3.55 6.12 3.59
CA GLU A 20 -3.44 7.22 4.54
C GLU A 20 -2.54 8.33 3.99
N TYR A 21 -1.36 7.98 3.49
CA TYR A 21 -0.43 8.93 2.91
C TYR A 21 -1.04 9.65 1.70
N TYR A 22 -1.53 8.91 0.71
CA TYR A 22 -2.03 9.50 -0.53
C TYR A 22 -3.31 10.32 -0.29
N ASN A 23 -4.20 9.88 0.59
CA ASN A 23 -5.45 10.60 0.85
C ASN A 23 -5.25 11.80 1.77
N THR A 24 -4.25 11.79 2.66
CA THR A 24 -4.02 12.89 3.61
C THR A 24 -3.04 13.92 3.06
N VAL A 25 -2.00 13.48 2.36
CA VAL A 25 -0.90 14.35 1.90
C VAL A 25 -1.11 14.82 0.48
N GLU A 26 -1.55 13.92 -0.42
CA GLU A 26 -1.70 14.23 -1.85
C GLU A 26 -3.16 14.49 -2.28
N ASP A 27 -4.08 14.62 -1.30
CA ASP A 27 -5.53 14.82 -1.52
C ASP A 27 -6.12 13.84 -2.55
N CYS A 28 -5.55 12.62 -2.62
CA CYS A 28 -6.03 11.58 -3.50
C CYS A 28 -7.23 10.85 -2.87
N CYS A 29 -7.90 10.05 -3.68
CA CYS A 29 -9.01 9.21 -3.23
C CYS A 29 -8.73 7.75 -3.58
N PHE A 30 -7.66 7.21 -2.98
CA PHE A 30 -7.35 5.79 -3.06
C PHE A 30 -8.29 5.01 -2.13
N THR A 31 -8.93 3.99 -2.71
CA THR A 31 -9.70 2.99 -1.97
C THR A 31 -8.82 1.78 -1.65
N TYR A 32 -9.22 1.01 -0.63
CA TYR A 32 -8.52 -0.20 -0.23
C TYR A 32 -8.25 -1.15 -1.40
N GLU A 33 -9.27 -1.47 -2.19
CA GLU A 33 -9.10 -2.35 -3.36
C GLU A 33 -8.13 -1.80 -4.41
N LYS A 34 -8.15 -0.49 -4.69
CA LYS A 34 -7.24 0.13 -5.68
C LYS A 34 -5.80 0.08 -5.20
N ALA A 35 -5.55 0.45 -3.95
CA ALA A 35 -4.23 0.41 -3.36
C ALA A 35 -3.72 -1.03 -3.22
N TYR A 36 -4.57 -1.96 -2.77
CA TYR A 36 -4.27 -3.38 -2.67
C TYR A 36 -3.85 -3.99 -4.01
N LYS A 37 -4.64 -3.79 -5.08
CA LYS A 37 -4.28 -4.29 -6.42
C LYS A 37 -2.95 -3.73 -6.91
N ARG A 38 -2.68 -2.45 -6.65
CA ARG A 38 -1.46 -1.77 -7.10
C ARG A 38 -0.23 -2.27 -6.35
N ILE A 39 -0.30 -2.40 -5.03
CA ILE A 39 0.80 -2.91 -4.21
C ILE A 39 1.03 -4.40 -4.51
N HIS A 40 -0.03 -5.19 -4.68
CA HIS A 40 0.06 -6.59 -5.05
C HIS A 40 0.68 -6.80 -6.45
N GLN A 41 0.47 -5.88 -7.39
CA GLN A 41 1.16 -5.91 -8.69
C GLN A 41 2.68 -5.68 -8.59
N VAL A 42 3.16 -4.98 -7.56
CA VAL A 42 4.58 -4.64 -7.37
C VAL A 42 5.34 -5.75 -6.61
N ILE A 43 4.63 -6.56 -5.82
CA ILE A 43 5.21 -7.70 -5.08
C ILE A 43 5.47 -8.91 -5.99
N LYS A 44 4.87 -8.90 -7.19
CA LYS A 44 4.95 -9.99 -8.17
C LYS A 44 6.24 -9.93 -8.97
#